data_AF-A0A0G3H4S2-F1
#
_entry.id   AF-A0A0G3H4S2-F1
#
_cell.length_a   1.000
_cell.length_b   1.000
_cell.length_c   1.000
_cell.angle_alpha   90.00
_cell.angle_beta   90.00
_cell.angle_gamma   90.00
#
_symmetry.space_group_name_H-M   'P 1'
#
loop_
_entity.id
_entity.type
_entity.pdbx_description
1 polymer ?
#
loop_
_entity_poly.entity_id
_entity_poly.type
_entity_poly.pdbx_seq_one_letter_code
_entity_poly.pdbx_strand_id
1 'polypeptide(L)'
;MNRKVHNVSYSYSDAIIDQADASVDDEFERQMLHKSSTVTVKWMSWSILLTAAMLAWALRGPDTLWTVLICLAPLVATWIGVAWLRKSVPTPRPVALSRIEWVALIFIIVVWLAGIAVRGFGSSPSFTIAAAVGAMMGLLATIFLASYIPTRQRRKDIQRLNEHADSEED
;
A
#
# COMPACT_ATOMS: atom_id res chain seq x y z
N MET A 1 -24.25 1.48 39.80
CA MET A 1 -23.09 0.72 39.28
C MET A 1 -22.89 1.16 37.83
N ASN A 2 -22.03 2.16 37.63
CA ASN A 2 -21.95 2.95 36.40
C ASN A 2 -20.88 2.33 35.50
N ARG A 3 -21.26 1.46 34.56
CA ARG A 3 -20.34 0.91 33.56
C ARG A 3 -20.05 2.05 32.57
N LYS A 4 -18.90 2.72 32.73
CA LYS A 4 -18.32 3.53 31.65
C LYS A 4 -18.03 2.56 30.51
N VAL A 5 -18.97 2.46 29.57
CA VAL A 5 -18.71 1.82 28.29
C VAL A 5 -17.73 2.77 27.59
N HIS A 6 -16.44 2.42 27.61
CA HIS A 6 -15.49 3.08 26.73
C HIS A 6 -16.04 2.86 25.31
N ASN A 7 -16.55 3.94 24.70
CA ASN A 7 -16.96 3.98 23.30
C ASN A 7 -15.69 3.84 22.46
N VAL A 8 -15.18 2.61 22.32
CA VAL A 8 -14.29 2.27 21.22
C VAL A 8 -15.17 2.35 19.98
N SER A 9 -14.93 3.34 19.11
CA SER A 9 -15.69 3.43 17.86
C SER A 9 -15.43 2.17 17.05
N TYR A 10 -16.40 1.27 17.00
CA TYR A 10 -16.32 0.04 16.22
C TYR A 10 -16.14 0.42 14.75
N SER A 11 -14.94 0.18 14.22
CA SER A 11 -14.57 0.54 12.85
C SER A 11 -15.09 -0.51 11.89
N TYR A 12 -15.35 -0.14 10.64
CA TYR A 12 -15.63 -1.12 9.58
C TYR A 12 -14.51 -2.16 9.44
N SER A 13 -13.27 -1.75 9.71
CA SER A 13 -12.12 -2.67 9.78
C SER A 13 -12.26 -3.73 10.87
N ASP A 14 -12.84 -3.39 12.03
CA ASP A 14 -13.04 -4.34 13.13
C ASP A 14 -14.11 -5.38 12.73
N ALA A 15 -15.17 -4.93 12.07
CA ALA A 15 -16.21 -5.82 11.52
C ALA A 15 -15.66 -6.84 10.50
N ILE A 16 -14.72 -6.43 9.65
CA ILE A 16 -14.07 -7.33 8.70
C ILE A 16 -13.25 -8.40 9.43
N ILE A 17 -12.54 -8.02 10.50
CA ILE A 17 -11.73 -8.96 11.29
C ILE A 17 -12.63 -9.94 12.03
N ASP A 18 -13.69 -9.46 12.68
CA ASP A 18 -14.63 -10.34 13.40
C ASP A 18 -15.29 -11.36 12.44
N GLN A 19 -15.61 -10.93 11.22
CA GLN A 19 -16.16 -11.83 10.19
C GLN A 19 -15.12 -12.85 9.71
N ALA A 20 -13.86 -12.44 9.55
CA ALA A 20 -12.78 -13.35 9.18
C ALA A 20 -12.47 -14.36 10.29
N ASP A 21 -12.44 -13.92 11.54
CA ASP A 21 -12.19 -14.77 12.70
C ASP A 21 -13.34 -15.77 12.94
N ALA A 22 -14.59 -15.37 12.65
CA ALA A 22 -15.74 -16.28 12.70
C ALA A 22 -15.72 -17.39 11.63
N SER A 23 -14.82 -17.31 10.64
CA SER A 23 -14.70 -18.30 9.55
C SER A 23 -13.68 -19.40 9.79
N VAL A 24 -13.00 -19.39 10.94
CA VAL A 24 -11.94 -20.32 11.31
C VAL A 24 -12.18 -20.86 12.71
N ASP A 25 -11.95 -22.16 12.88
CA ASP A 25 -12.28 -22.88 14.13
C ASP A 25 -11.10 -22.92 15.11
N ASP A 26 -9.87 -22.80 14.60
CA ASP A 26 -8.66 -22.85 15.40
C ASP A 26 -7.60 -21.79 15.02
N GLU A 27 -6.56 -21.69 15.85
CA GLU A 27 -5.47 -20.74 15.67
C GLU A 27 -4.59 -21.08 14.44
N PHE A 28 -4.49 -22.35 14.05
CA PHE A 28 -3.73 -22.76 12.88
C PHE A 28 -4.41 -22.30 11.58
N GLU A 29 -5.72 -22.48 11.50
CA GLU A 29 -6.56 -22.00 10.40
C GLU A 29 -6.51 -20.48 10.30
N ARG A 30 -6.60 -19.76 11.42
CA ARG A 30 -6.45 -18.30 11.46
C ARG A 30 -5.10 -17.83 10.92
N GLN A 31 -4.01 -18.50 11.31
CA GLN A 31 -2.69 -18.21 10.77
C GLN A 31 -2.58 -18.53 9.28
N MET A 32 -3.21 -19.61 8.81
CA MET A 32 -3.22 -19.96 7.40
C MET A 32 -4.02 -18.94 6.58
N LEU A 33 -5.16 -18.46 7.10
CA LEU A 33 -5.97 -17.40 6.50
C LEU A 33 -5.18 -16.09 6.38
N HIS A 34 -4.43 -15.71 7.42
CA HIS A 34 -3.57 -14.54 7.36
C HIS A 34 -2.45 -14.70 6.30
N LYS A 35 -1.82 -15.88 6.21
CA LYS A 35 -0.79 -16.18 5.20
C LYS A 35 -1.37 -16.13 3.79
N SER A 36 -2.54 -16.72 3.56
CA SER A 36 -3.21 -16.70 2.26
C SER A 36 -3.60 -15.27 1.87
N SER A 37 -4.15 -14.49 2.79
CA SER A 37 -4.47 -13.07 2.59
C SER A 37 -3.23 -12.25 2.21
N THR A 38 -2.09 -12.49 2.89
CA THR A 38 -0.81 -11.83 2.57
C THR A 38 -0.38 -12.10 1.12
N VAL A 39 -0.47 -13.35 0.67
CA VAL A 39 -0.16 -13.74 -0.70
C VAL A 39 -1.15 -13.11 -1.69
N THR A 40 -2.45 -13.14 -1.38
CA THR A 40 -3.51 -12.55 -2.21
C THR A 40 -3.32 -11.04 -2.39
N VAL A 41 -3.08 -10.29 -1.31
CA VAL A 41 -2.86 -8.83 -1.38
C VAL A 41 -1.62 -8.51 -2.22
N LYS A 42 -0.55 -9.31 -2.08
CA LYS A 42 0.67 -9.13 -2.87
C LYS A 42 0.41 -9.37 -4.36
N TRP A 43 -0.26 -10.46 -4.72
CA TRP A 43 -0.60 -10.76 -6.11
C TRP A 43 -1.63 -9.79 -6.69
N MET A 44 -2.64 -9.40 -5.93
CA MET A 44 -3.63 -8.40 -6.32
C MET A 44 -2.95 -7.07 -6.66
N SER A 45 -1.96 -6.64 -5.88
CA SER A 45 -1.18 -5.42 -6.16
C SER A 45 -0.42 -5.53 -7.49
N TRP A 46 0.23 -6.67 -7.76
CA TRP A 46 0.89 -6.91 -9.05
C TRP A 46 -0.09 -6.95 -10.22
N SER A 47 -1.23 -7.62 -10.05
CA SER A 47 -2.28 -7.69 -11.07
C SER A 47 -2.82 -6.30 -11.40
N ILE A 48 -3.10 -5.46 -10.39
CA ILE A 48 -3.56 -4.09 -10.58
C ILE A 48 -2.54 -3.27 -11.38
N LEU A 49 -1.25 -3.36 -11.05
CA LEU A 49 -0.19 -2.66 -11.77
C LEU A 49 -0.07 -3.13 -13.23
N LEU A 50 -0.15 -4.44 -13.48
CA LEU A 50 -0.14 -4.99 -14.83
C LEU A 50 -1.37 -4.54 -15.62
N THR A 51 -2.56 -4.57 -15.01
CA THR A 51 -3.79 -4.09 -15.63
C THR A 51 -3.70 -2.60 -15.95
N ALA A 52 -3.19 -1.76 -15.04
CA ALA A 52 -2.99 -0.33 -15.29
C ALA A 52 -2.02 -0.10 -16.46
N ALA A 53 -0.91 -0.85 -16.51
CA ALA A 53 0.04 -0.83 -17.61
C ALA A 53 -0.64 -1.19 -18.93
N MET A 54 -1.36 -2.31 -18.99
CA MET A 54 -2.09 -2.74 -20.20
C MET A 54 -3.12 -1.70 -20.64
N LEU A 55 -3.90 -1.14 -19.71
CA LEU A 55 -4.89 -0.10 -20.03
C LEU A 55 -4.21 1.15 -20.60
N ALA A 56 -3.07 1.58 -20.08
CA ALA A 56 -2.39 2.78 -20.60
C ALA A 56 -1.98 2.63 -22.07
N TRP A 57 -1.69 1.41 -22.52
CA TRP A 57 -1.38 1.12 -23.92
C TRP A 57 -2.62 0.90 -24.79
N ALA A 58 -3.74 0.47 -24.19
CA ALA A 58 -5.00 0.21 -24.86
C ALA A 58 -5.82 1.51 -25.08
N LEU A 59 -5.83 2.41 -24.10
CA LEU A 59 -6.50 3.70 -24.18
C LEU A 59 -5.70 4.69 -25.05
N ARG A 60 -6.38 5.71 -25.58
CA ARG A 60 -5.79 6.79 -26.38
C ARG A 60 -6.26 8.14 -25.85
N GLY A 61 -5.41 9.15 -25.94
CA GLY A 61 -5.73 10.50 -25.51
C GLY A 61 -5.82 10.65 -23.98
N PRO A 62 -6.53 11.67 -23.48
CA PRO A 62 -6.53 12.04 -22.07
C PRO A 62 -7.08 10.94 -21.15
N ASP A 63 -7.85 9.99 -21.69
CA ASP A 63 -8.40 8.87 -20.93
C ASP A 63 -7.34 7.93 -20.35
N THR A 64 -6.13 7.94 -20.91
CA THR A 64 -4.97 7.22 -20.34
C THR A 64 -4.68 7.61 -18.89
N LEU A 65 -5.04 8.82 -18.47
CA LEU A 65 -4.85 9.29 -17.09
C LEU A 65 -5.72 8.56 -16.07
N TRP A 66 -6.85 7.97 -16.47
CA TRP A 66 -7.69 7.18 -15.57
C TRP A 66 -6.97 5.96 -15.00
N THR A 67 -5.93 5.47 -15.68
CA THR A 67 -5.10 4.38 -15.17
C THR A 67 -4.36 4.73 -13.89
N VAL A 68 -4.12 6.02 -13.62
CA VAL A 68 -3.52 6.50 -12.36
C VAL A 68 -4.47 6.26 -11.18
N LEU A 69 -5.78 6.41 -11.39
CA LEU A 69 -6.78 6.20 -10.35
C LEU A 69 -6.83 4.74 -9.91
N ILE A 70 -6.64 3.81 -10.84
CA ILE A 70 -6.59 2.36 -10.56
C ILE A 70 -5.42 2.04 -9.61
N CYS A 71 -4.26 2.65 -9.83
CA CYS A 71 -3.09 2.49 -8.95
C CYS A 71 -3.28 3.13 -7.56
N LEU A 72 -4.22 4.06 -7.41
CA LEU A 72 -4.48 4.74 -6.15
C LEU A 72 -5.24 3.86 -5.15
N ALA A 73 -6.08 2.95 -5.64
CA ALA A 73 -6.84 2.01 -4.82
C ALA A 73 -5.97 1.16 -3.85
N PRO A 74 -4.92 0.44 -4.31
CA PRO A 74 -4.07 -0.33 -3.39
C PRO A 74 -3.29 0.55 -2.40
N LEU A 75 -2.95 1.79 -2.76
CA LEU A 75 -2.29 2.74 -1.85
C LEU A 75 -3.21 3.13 -0.70
N VAL A 76 -4.47 3.46 -1.01
CA VAL A 76 -5.48 3.81 0.00
C VAL A 76 -5.78 2.60 0.89
N ALA A 77 -5.96 1.41 0.31
CA ALA A 77 -6.20 0.19 1.07
C ALA A 77 -5.05 -0.11 2.05
N THR A 78 -3.81 0.01 1.58
CA THR A 78 -2.61 -0.17 2.42
C THR A 78 -2.55 0.87 3.52
N TRP A 79 -2.87 2.13 3.21
CA TRP A 79 -2.85 3.22 4.20
C TRP A 79 -3.89 3.00 5.30
N ILE A 80 -5.12 2.59 4.94
CA ILE A 80 -6.18 2.25 5.90
C ILE A 80 -5.74 1.07 6.77
N GLY A 81 -5.19 0.01 6.18
CA GLY A 81 -4.69 -1.16 6.90
C GLY A 81 -3.59 -0.81 7.91
N VAL A 82 -2.62 0.02 7.51
CA VAL A 82 -1.55 0.50 8.41
C VAL A 82 -2.11 1.40 9.51
N ALA A 83 -3.05 2.29 9.19
CA ALA A 83 -3.67 3.17 10.17
C ALA A 83 -4.47 2.38 11.22
N TRP A 84 -5.16 1.31 10.81
CA TRP A 84 -5.82 0.39 11.71
C TRP A 84 -4.81 -0.39 12.58
N LEU A 85 -3.78 -0.97 11.96
CA LEU A 85 -2.74 -1.76 12.63
C LEU A 85 -2.05 -0.96 13.75
N ARG A 86 -1.77 0.32 13.49
CA ARG A 86 -1.13 1.25 14.44
C ARG A 86 -1.91 1.49 15.72
N LYS A 87 -3.21 1.17 15.75
CA LYS A 87 -4.01 1.29 16.97
C LYS A 87 -3.63 0.22 18.00
N SER A 88 -3.23 -0.95 17.53
CA SER A 88 -3.05 -2.13 18.38
C SER A 88 -1.59 -2.55 18.52
N VAL A 89 -0.77 -2.36 17.48
CA VAL A 89 0.63 -2.79 17.49
C VAL A 89 1.55 -1.77 16.78
N PRO A 90 2.84 -1.70 17.16
CA PRO A 90 3.81 -0.90 16.43
C PRO A 90 3.92 -1.40 14.99
N THR A 91 4.09 -0.49 14.02
CA THR A 91 4.20 -0.91 12.62
C THR A 91 5.32 -1.93 12.41
N PRO A 92 5.03 -3.05 11.74
CA PRO A 92 6.00 -4.09 11.45
C PRO A 92 7.10 -3.55 10.53
N ARG A 93 8.24 -4.21 10.55
CA ARG A 93 9.36 -3.84 9.67
C ARG A 93 8.92 -4.03 8.21
N PRO A 94 9.30 -3.11 7.30
CA PRO A 94 9.00 -3.28 5.89
C PRO A 94 9.63 -4.59 5.39
N VAL A 95 8.83 -5.42 4.72
CA VAL A 95 9.36 -6.59 4.02
C VAL A 95 10.17 -6.05 2.84
N ALA A 96 11.47 -6.32 2.83
CA ALA A 96 12.32 -5.90 1.74
C ALA A 96 11.90 -6.64 0.46
N LEU A 97 11.61 -5.89 -0.61
CA LEU A 97 11.43 -6.48 -1.93
C LEU A 97 12.75 -7.12 -2.37
N SER A 98 12.64 -8.30 -2.99
CA SER A 98 13.77 -8.93 -3.66
C SER A 98 14.30 -8.04 -4.78
N ARG A 99 15.59 -8.17 -5.14
CA ARG A 99 16.17 -7.43 -6.28
C ARG A 99 15.38 -7.66 -7.57
N ILE A 100 14.89 -8.89 -7.77
CA ILE A 100 14.09 -9.25 -8.94
C ILE A 100 12.73 -8.54 -8.91
N GLU A 101 12.09 -8.46 -7.73
CA GLU A 101 10.82 -7.76 -7.57
C GLU A 101 10.99 -6.25 -7.79
N TRP A 102 12.10 -5.66 -7.33
CA TRP A 102 12.43 -4.27 -7.62
C TRP A 102 12.58 -4.02 -9.11
N VAL A 103 13.34 -4.86 -9.82
CA VAL A 103 13.52 -4.73 -11.28
C VAL A 103 12.18 -4.87 -12.00
N ALA A 104 11.35 -5.85 -11.62
CA ALA A 104 10.03 -6.04 -12.21
C ALA A 104 9.09 -4.84 -11.95
N LEU A 105 9.09 -4.30 -10.73
CA LEU A 105 8.30 -3.12 -10.36
C LEU A 105 8.71 -1.91 -11.20
N ILE A 106 10.01 -1.63 -11.26
CA ILE A 106 10.58 -0.53 -12.04
C ILE A 106 10.21 -0.67 -13.51
N PHE A 107 10.39 -1.86 -14.07
CA PHE A 107 10.07 -2.15 -15.45
C PHE A 107 8.59 -1.89 -15.76
N ILE A 108 7.67 -2.40 -14.92
CA ILE A 108 6.22 -2.19 -15.11
C ILE A 108 5.85 -0.72 -15.00
N ILE A 109 6.41 0.03 -14.04
CA ILE A 109 6.15 1.46 -13.89
C ILE A 109 6.63 2.23 -15.13
N VAL A 110 7.84 1.93 -15.62
CA VAL A 110 8.39 2.58 -16.83
C VAL A 110 7.51 2.28 -18.04
N VAL A 111 7.11 1.01 -18.24
CA VAL A 111 6.22 0.62 -19.34
C VAL A 111 4.86 1.30 -19.24
N TRP A 112 4.30 1.41 -18.04
CA TRP A 112 3.02 2.08 -17.80
C TRP A 112 3.10 3.58 -18.11
N LEU A 113 4.09 4.28 -17.58
CA LEU A 113 4.30 5.71 -17.83
C LEU A 113 4.62 6.01 -19.29
N ALA A 114 5.37 5.14 -19.96
CA ALA A 114 5.61 5.23 -21.40
C ALA A 114 4.31 5.10 -22.19
N GLY A 115 3.41 4.19 -21.79
CA GLY A 115 2.07 4.06 -22.35
C GLY A 115 1.29 5.37 -22.26
N ILE A 116 1.23 5.97 -21.07
CA ILE A 116 0.56 7.27 -20.86
C ILE A 116 1.20 8.37 -21.72
N ALA A 117 2.52 8.46 -21.77
CA ALA A 117 3.21 9.50 -22.53
C ALA A 117 2.94 9.39 -24.04
N VAL A 118 3.11 8.18 -24.60
CA VAL A 118 3.00 7.93 -26.04
C VAL A 118 1.54 7.96 -26.51
N ARG A 119 0.64 7.29 -25.78
CA ARG A 119 -0.78 7.17 -26.18
C ARG A 119 -1.62 8.36 -25.73
N GLY A 120 -1.26 8.99 -24.61
CA GLY A 120 -2.08 10.01 -23.97
C GLY A 120 -1.85 11.42 -24.51
N PHE A 121 -0.58 11.81 -24.66
CA PHE A 121 -0.20 13.18 -24.97
C PHE A 121 0.35 13.37 -26.40
N GLY A 122 0.44 12.30 -27.18
CA GLY A 122 0.99 12.33 -28.53
C GLY A 122 2.50 12.63 -28.54
N SER A 123 3.11 12.47 -29.71
CA SER A 123 4.56 12.49 -29.95
C SER A 123 5.22 13.87 -29.80
N SER A 124 4.88 14.66 -28.77
CA SER A 124 5.68 15.79 -28.35
C SER A 124 6.99 15.26 -27.77
N PRO A 125 8.15 15.46 -28.44
CA PRO A 125 9.43 14.93 -27.96
C PRO A 125 9.77 15.53 -26.59
N SER A 126 9.41 16.80 -26.38
CA SER A 126 9.60 17.54 -25.13
C SER A 126 8.83 16.91 -23.97
N PHE A 127 7.56 16.54 -24.20
CA PHE A 127 6.75 15.89 -23.17
C PHE A 127 7.25 14.47 -22.85
N THR A 128 7.66 13.73 -23.87
CA THR A 128 8.19 12.37 -23.71
C THR A 128 9.49 12.36 -22.88
N ILE A 129 10.40 13.31 -23.15
CA ILE A 129 11.64 13.49 -22.37
C ILE A 129 11.32 13.93 -20.94
N ALA A 130 10.42 14.90 -20.76
CA ALA A 130 10.02 15.37 -19.43
C ALA A 130 9.34 14.26 -18.61
N ALA A 131 8.50 13.42 -19.24
CA ALA A 131 7.87 12.27 -18.62
C ALA A 131 8.88 11.20 -18.21
N ALA A 132 9.88 10.92 -19.06
CA ALA A 132 10.96 9.97 -18.74
C ALA A 132 11.83 10.46 -17.57
N VAL A 133 12.19 11.74 -17.55
CA VAL A 133 12.95 12.35 -16.44
C VAL A 133 12.12 12.38 -15.16
N GLY A 134 10.83 12.74 -15.26
CA GLY A 134 9.89 12.72 -14.13
C GLY A 134 9.70 11.32 -13.55
N ALA A 135 9.59 10.30 -14.41
CA ALA A 135 9.51 8.89 -14.00
C ALA A 135 10.76 8.47 -13.23
N MET A 136 11.95 8.79 -13.75
CA MET A 136 13.23 8.47 -13.10
C MET A 136 13.35 9.15 -11.72
N MET A 137 13.03 10.44 -11.64
CA MET A 137 13.08 11.19 -10.39
C MET A 137 12.06 10.68 -9.36
N GLY A 138 10.85 10.33 -9.79
CA GLY A 138 9.83 9.71 -8.95
C GLY A 138 10.27 8.36 -8.39
N LEU A 139 11.01 7.58 -9.17
CA LEU A 139 11.55 6.30 -8.76
C LEU A 139 12.65 6.46 -7.69
N LEU A 140 13.58 7.40 -7.92
CA LEU A 140 14.62 7.72 -6.93
C LEU A 140 14.02 8.24 -5.61
N ALA A 141 13.01 9.11 -5.70
CA ALA A 141 12.32 9.64 -4.53
C ALA A 141 11.61 8.54 -3.74
N THR A 142 10.91 7.62 -4.40
CA THR A 142 10.21 6.52 -3.71
C THR A 142 11.16 5.56 -3.01
N ILE A 143 12.30 5.20 -3.63
CA ILE A 143 13.35 4.38 -2.99
C ILE A 143 13.90 5.07 -1.72
N PHE A 144 14.16 6.37 -1.81
CA PHE A 144 14.67 7.15 -0.69
C PHE A 144 13.65 7.24 0.45
N LEU A 145 12.38 7.55 0.14
CA LEU A 145 11.30 7.63 1.11
C LEU A 145 11.00 6.27 1.77
N ALA A 146 10.99 5.19 0.99
CA ALA A 146 10.72 3.83 1.49
C ALA A 146 11.76 3.37 2.52
N SER A 147 12.99 3.87 2.45
CA SER A 147 14.05 3.52 3.41
C SER A 147 14.00 4.35 4.69
N TYR A 148 13.57 5.61 4.60
CA TYR A 148 13.70 6.58 5.70
C TYR A 148 12.44 6.73 6.55
N ILE A 149 11.25 6.66 5.95
CA ILE A 149 9.97 6.86 6.62
C ILE A 149 9.63 5.75 7.63
N PRO A 150 9.76 4.44 7.32
CA PRO A 150 9.25 3.40 8.20
C PRO A 150 10.07 3.27 9.50
N THR A 151 11.38 3.54 9.46
CA THR A 151 12.24 3.47 10.66
C THR A 151 11.91 4.56 11.66
N ARG A 152 11.62 5.78 11.18
CA ARG A 152 11.25 6.92 12.03
C ARG A 152 9.83 6.78 12.58
N GLN A 153 8.90 6.26 11.78
CA GLN A 153 7.53 6.00 12.21
C GLN A 153 7.48 4.91 13.27
N ARG A 154 8.22 3.82 13.10
CA ARG A 154 8.28 2.74 14.10
C ARG A 154 8.79 3.21 15.47
N ARG A 155 9.78 4.12 15.51
CA ARG A 155 10.25 4.71 16.77
C ARG A 155 9.18 5.53 17.48
N LYS A 156 8.43 6.34 16.73
CA LYS A 156 7.31 7.13 17.27
C LYS A 156 6.16 6.26 17.75
N ASP A 157 5.90 5.15 17.07
CA ASP A 157 4.83 4.24 17.44
C ASP A 157 5.19 3.47 18.73
N ILE A 158 6.45 3.04 18.88
CA ILE A 158 6.93 2.42 20.12
C ILE A 158 6.87 3.41 21.29
N GLN A 159 7.31 4.66 21.08
CA GLN A 159 7.29 5.67 22.12
C GLN A 159 5.85 5.95 22.62
N ARG A 160 4.89 6.10 21.70
CA ARG A 160 3.48 6.31 22.05
C ARG A 160 2.87 5.14 22.85
N LEU A 161 3.23 3.91 22.51
CA LEU A 161 2.70 2.72 23.21
C LEU A 161 3.31 2.56 24.60
N ASN A 162 4.60 2.87 24.77
CA ASN A 162 5.23 2.87 26.09
C ASN A 162 4.65 3.96 27.00
N GLU A 163 4.43 5.18 26.47
CA GLU A 163 3.81 6.27 27.22
C GLU A 163 2.39 5.91 27.71
N HIS A 164 1.63 5.12 26.93
CA HIS A 164 0.33 4.61 27.36
C HIS A 164 0.43 3.53 28.44
N ALA A 165 1.39 2.60 28.32
CA ALA A 165 1.58 1.53 29.31
C ALA A 165 1.97 2.10 30.69
N ASP A 166 2.92 3.04 30.73
CA ASP A 166 3.38 3.65 31.97
C ASP A 166 2.25 4.46 32.66
N SER A 167 1.33 5.06 31.89
CA SER A 167 0.19 5.81 32.43
C SER A 167 -0.96 4.96 33.00
N GLU A 168 -0.98 3.65 32.72
CA GLU A 168 -1.96 2.72 33.30
C GLU A 168 -1.46 2.06 34.61
N GLU A 169 -0.16 2.13 34.89
CA GLU A 169 0.46 1.56 36.11
C GLU A 169 0.47 2.53 37.31
N ASP A 170 0.30 3.85 37.07
CA ASP A 170 0.22 4.92 38.10
C ASP A 170 -1.23 5.26 38.53
#